data_AF-A0A7S3UMF3-F1
#
_entry.id   AF-A0A7S3UMF3-F1
#
_cell.length_a   1.000
_cell.length_b   1.000
_cell.length_c   1.000
_cell.angle_alpha   90.00
_cell.angle_beta   90.00
_cell.angle_gamma   90.00
#
_symmetry.space_group_name_H-M   'P 1'
#
loop_
_entity.id
_entity.type
_entity.pdbx_description
1 polymer ?
#
loop_
_entity_poly.entity_id
_entity_poly.type
_entity_poly.pdbx_seq_one_letter_code
_entity_poly.pdbx_strand_id
1 'polypeptide(L)'
;TKACTAGLPMSSFKVFKIACFTEGTSYYFGVRIEDDLEAEADLKRSKWVVELSHIISTVNQSLFPQFSMQCLPVEGVPSTTTRLLAGYLGFADHCDVLAVVYAELHAHGRLGA
;
A
#
# COMPACT_ATOMS: atom_id res chain seq x y z
N THR A 1 21.54 5.95 0.26
CA THR A 1 21.31 4.75 1.09
C THR A 1 22.64 4.04 1.31
N LYS A 2 23.15 4.00 2.54
CA LYS A 2 24.33 3.17 2.84
C LYS A 2 23.89 1.72 2.84
N ALA A 3 24.33 0.94 1.86
CA ALA A 3 24.09 -0.49 1.85
C ALA A 3 25.09 -1.13 2.83
N CYS A 4 24.60 -1.73 3.91
CA CYS A 4 25.41 -2.62 4.75
C CYS A 4 25.54 -3.98 4.03
N THR A 5 26.22 -3.99 2.88
CA THR A 5 26.68 -5.24 2.31
C THR A 5 27.94 -5.62 3.09
N ALA A 6 28.04 -6.86 3.57
CA ALA A 6 29.18 -7.32 4.38
C ALA A 6 30.50 -7.44 3.57
N GLY A 7 30.86 -6.41 2.81
CA GLY A 7 31.94 -6.41 1.81
C GLY A 7 31.59 -7.10 0.48
N LEU A 8 30.36 -7.59 0.31
CA LEU A 8 29.94 -8.36 -0.87
C LEU A 8 29.22 -7.49 -1.92
N PRO A 9 29.30 -7.84 -3.22
CA PRO A 9 28.57 -7.13 -4.26
C PRO A 9 27.06 -7.40 -4.17
N MET A 10 26.24 -6.46 -4.64
CA MET A 10 24.78 -6.63 -4.65
C MET A 10 24.32 -7.84 -5.48
N SER A 11 25.09 -8.24 -6.50
CA SER A 11 24.82 -9.45 -7.30
C SER A 11 24.88 -10.74 -6.50
N SER A 12 25.51 -10.74 -5.31
CA SER A 12 25.51 -11.88 -4.38
C SER A 12 24.20 -12.02 -3.60
N PHE A 13 23.17 -11.23 -3.91
CA PHE A 13 21.90 -11.24 -3.20
C PHE A 13 20.69 -11.24 -4.14
N LYS A 14 19.66 -11.98 -3.76
CA LYS A 14 18.30 -11.80 -4.27
C LYS A 14 17.63 -10.70 -3.47
N VAL A 15 17.51 -9.53 -4.08
CA VAL A 15 17.08 -8.30 -3.39
C VAL A 15 15.60 -7.99 -3.57
N PHE A 16 15.01 -7.35 -2.59
CA PHE A 16 13.69 -6.73 -2.66
C PHE A 16 13.69 -5.39 -1.92
N LYS A 17 12.69 -4.55 -2.22
CA LYS A 17 12.57 -3.18 -1.71
C LYS A 17 11.30 -3.04 -0.87
N ILE A 18 11.42 -2.42 0.30
CA ILE A 18 10.28 -1.90 1.08
C ILE A 18 10.36 -0.38 1.05
N ALA A 19 9.29 0.27 0.61
CA ALA A 19 9.20 1.73 0.57
C ALA A 19 8.27 2.24 1.68
N CYS A 20 8.75 3.20 2.47
CA CYS A 20 7.95 4.00 3.38
C CYS A 20 7.59 5.30 2.67
N PHE A 21 6.35 5.41 2.19
CA PHE A 21 5.94 6.54 1.36
C PHE A 21 5.87 7.86 2.11
N THR A 22 5.54 7.84 3.40
CA THR A 22 5.42 9.07 4.23
C THR A 22 6.78 9.73 4.44
N GLU A 23 7.81 8.92 4.69
CA GLU A 23 9.18 9.37 4.92
C GLU A 23 9.99 9.53 3.62
N GLY A 24 9.40 9.23 2.45
CA GLY A 24 10.11 9.16 1.17
C GLY A 24 11.30 8.17 1.16
N THR A 25 11.34 7.27 2.15
CA THR A 25 12.50 6.42 2.44
C THR A 25 12.30 5.02 1.89
N SER A 26 13.40 4.37 1.50
CA SER A 26 13.37 3.01 0.95
C SER A 26 14.46 2.15 1.55
N TYR A 27 14.06 0.97 1.98
CA TYR A 27 14.90 -0.06 2.56
C TYR A 27 15.06 -1.20 1.55
N TYR A 28 16.31 -1.63 1.34
CA TYR A 28 16.63 -2.76 0.47
C TYR A 28 17.07 -3.92 1.33
N PHE A 29 16.44 -5.06 1.14
CA PHE A 29 16.74 -6.31 1.82
C PHE A 29 17.25 -7.31 0.79
N GLY A 30 18.12 -8.22 1.21
CA GLY A 30 18.73 -9.20 0.33
C GLY A 30 18.85 -10.54 1.01
N VAL A 31 18.46 -11.59 0.29
CA VAL A 31 18.81 -12.97 0.64
C VAL A 31 20.12 -13.30 -0.04
N ARG A 32 21.14 -13.68 0.71
CA ARG A 32 22.44 -14.06 0.16
C ARG A 32 22.28 -15.28 -0.74
N ILE A 33 22.94 -15.26 -1.89
CA ILE A 33 23.11 -16.40 -2.77
C ILE A 33 24.32 -17.17 -2.28
N GLU A 34 24.11 -18.43 -1.90
CA GLU A 34 25.16 -19.41 -1.61
C GLU A 34 25.48 -20.19 -2.89
N ASP A 35 26.67 -20.79 -2.97
CA ASP A 35 27.17 -21.44 -4.20
C ASP A 35 26.16 -22.48 -4.72
N ASP A 36 25.77 -22.35 -6.01
CA ASP A 36 24.77 -23.16 -6.72
C ASP A 36 23.34 -23.20 -6.13
N LEU A 37 23.01 -22.32 -5.17
CA LEU A 37 21.70 -22.24 -4.50
C LEU A 37 20.89 -20.98 -4.87
N GLU A 38 21.02 -20.49 -6.10
CA GLU A 38 20.32 -19.28 -6.56
C GLU A 38 18.79 -19.41 -6.51
N ALA A 39 18.26 -20.57 -6.90
CA ALA A 39 16.83 -20.84 -6.88
C ALA A 39 16.26 -20.84 -5.45
N GLU A 40 17.03 -21.34 -4.48
CA GLU A 40 16.64 -21.34 -3.06
C GLU A 40 16.65 -19.91 -2.49
N ALA A 41 17.66 -19.12 -2.83
CA ALA A 41 17.70 -17.71 -2.46
C ALA A 41 16.49 -16.94 -3.03
N ASP A 42 16.07 -17.22 -4.25
CA ASP A 42 14.89 -16.58 -4.85
C ASP A 42 13.56 -17.05 -4.24
N LEU A 43 13.44 -18.34 -3.92
CA LEU A 43 12.29 -18.88 -3.21
C LEU A 43 12.16 -18.23 -1.83
N LYS A 44 13.27 -18.13 -1.09
CA LYS A 44 13.31 -17.47 0.21
C LYS A 44 12.98 -15.98 0.10
N ARG A 45 13.54 -15.26 -0.88
CA ARG A 45 13.18 -13.87 -1.18
C ARG A 45 11.67 -13.74 -1.43
N SER A 46 11.11 -14.60 -2.27
CA SER A 46 9.67 -14.58 -2.62
C SER A 46 8.79 -14.83 -1.40
N LYS A 47 9.15 -15.79 -0.55
CA LYS A 47 8.45 -16.08 0.71
C LYS A 47 8.45 -14.86 1.64
N TRP A 48 9.60 -14.20 1.80
CA TRP A 48 9.70 -12.97 2.61
C TRP A 48 8.79 -11.85 2.07
N VAL A 49 8.78 -11.65 0.75
CA VAL A 49 7.90 -10.65 0.13
C VAL A 49 6.43 -10.96 0.42
N VAL A 50 6.00 -12.22 0.24
CA VAL A 50 4.61 -12.63 0.49
C VAL A 50 4.23 -12.45 1.97
N GLU A 51 5.09 -12.88 2.89
CA GLU A 51 4.84 -12.76 4.34
C GLU A 51 4.76 -11.29 4.78
N LEU A 52 5.70 -10.44 4.33
CA LEU A 52 5.69 -9.01 4.63
C LEU A 52 4.47 -8.30 4.03
N SER A 53 4.10 -8.61 2.79
CA SER A 53 2.89 -8.07 2.15
C SER A 53 1.63 -8.46 2.91
N HIS A 54 1.57 -9.70 3.41
CA HIS A 54 0.45 -10.16 4.22
C HIS A 54 0.37 -9.38 5.54
N ILE A 55 1.48 -9.27 6.29
CA ILE A 55 1.54 -8.52 7.55
C ILE A 55 1.09 -7.07 7.35
N ILE A 56 1.63 -6.38 6.34
CA ILE A 56 1.25 -4.99 6.02
C ILE A 56 -0.24 -4.89 5.71
N SER A 57 -0.78 -5.83 4.93
CA SER A 57 -2.20 -5.85 4.59
C SER A 57 -3.08 -6.08 5.81
N THR A 58 -2.71 -7.00 6.70
CA THR A 58 -3.43 -7.28 7.95
C THR A 58 -3.44 -6.08 8.88
N VAL A 59 -2.30 -5.40 9.03
CA VAL A 59 -2.20 -4.17 9.82
C VAL A 59 -3.08 -3.08 9.22
N ASN A 60 -3.04 -2.90 7.89
CA ASN A 60 -3.92 -1.93 7.24
C ASN A 60 -5.40 -2.28 7.50
N GLN A 61 -5.80 -3.53 7.29
CA GLN A 61 -7.18 -3.97 7.53
C GLN A 61 -7.65 -3.83 8.99
N SER A 62 -6.74 -3.90 9.97
CA SER A 62 -7.11 -3.68 11.37
C SER A 62 -7.25 -2.20 11.73
N LEU A 63 -6.59 -1.30 10.99
CA LEU A 63 -6.64 0.14 11.20
C LEU A 63 -7.79 0.82 10.46
N PHE A 64 -8.27 0.24 9.36
CA PHE A 64 -9.37 0.80 8.57
C PHE A 64 -10.64 -0.03 8.73
N PRO A 65 -11.82 0.61 8.83
CA PRO A 65 -13.08 -0.12 8.86
C PRO A 65 -13.23 -0.94 7.58
N GLN A 66 -13.71 -2.18 7.72
CA GLN A 66 -14.08 -2.99 6.56
C GLN A 66 -15.20 -2.24 5.82
N PHE A 67 -14.91 -1.78 4.61
CA PHE A 67 -15.85 -0.98 3.82
C PHE A 67 -15.88 -1.46 2.37
N SER A 68 -17.08 -1.53 1.82
CA SER A 68 -17.31 -1.74 0.39
C SER A 68 -17.67 -0.42 -0.24
N MET A 69 -16.96 -0.05 -1.31
CA MET A 69 -17.29 1.11 -2.15
C MET A 69 -18.79 1.13 -2.49
N GLN A 70 -19.40 2.30 -2.39
CA GLN A 70 -20.83 2.51 -2.61
C GLN A 70 -21.03 3.39 -3.84
N CYS A 71 -21.86 2.95 -4.79
CA CYS A 71 -22.20 3.74 -5.98
C CYS A 71 -23.67 4.15 -6.02
N LEU A 72 -24.53 3.52 -5.21
CA LEU A 72 -25.95 3.80 -5.19
C LEU A 72 -26.24 4.99 -4.27
N PRO A 73 -27.18 5.88 -4.59
CA PRO A 73 -27.70 6.87 -3.65
C PRO A 73 -28.24 6.20 -2.38
N VAL A 74 -28.11 6.87 -1.23
CA VAL A 74 -28.74 6.45 0.01
C VAL A 74 -30.17 6.97 0.03
N GLU A 75 -31.13 6.06 0.27
CA GLU A 75 -32.53 6.41 0.39
C GLU A 75 -32.74 7.47 1.49
N GLY A 76 -33.50 8.51 1.17
CA GLY A 76 -33.76 9.62 2.09
C GLY A 76 -32.62 10.63 2.26
N VAL A 77 -31.49 10.49 1.53
CA VAL A 77 -30.36 11.43 1.60
C VAL A 77 -30.14 12.13 0.24
N PRO A 78 -30.74 13.32 0.02
CA PRO A 78 -30.73 14.00 -1.29
C PRO A 78 -29.33 14.30 -1.83
N SER A 79 -28.35 14.56 -0.97
CA SER A 79 -26.97 14.85 -1.39
C SER A 79 -26.34 13.70 -2.18
N THR A 80 -26.79 12.46 -1.96
CA THR A 80 -26.23 11.26 -2.59
C THR A 80 -26.81 10.96 -3.97
N THR A 81 -27.78 11.74 -4.45
CA THR A 81 -28.47 11.51 -5.74
C THR A 81 -27.55 11.65 -6.95
N THR A 82 -26.51 12.48 -6.84
CA THR A 82 -25.49 12.68 -7.89
C THR A 82 -24.20 11.91 -7.62
N ARG A 83 -24.20 11.08 -6.56
CA ARG A 83 -23.03 10.31 -6.12
C ARG A 83 -22.71 9.22 -7.14
N LEU A 84 -21.48 9.25 -7.64
CA LEU A 84 -20.93 8.24 -8.53
C LEU A 84 -20.20 7.14 -7.73
N LEU A 85 -19.53 7.55 -6.65
CA LEU A 85 -18.73 6.67 -5.80
C LEU A 85 -18.62 7.27 -4.41
N ALA A 86 -18.61 6.42 -3.39
CA ALA A 86 -18.40 6.78 -2.00
C ALA A 86 -17.50 5.76 -1.33
N GLY A 87 -16.57 6.24 -0.50
CA GLY A 87 -15.84 5.36 0.40
C GLY A 87 -14.79 6.04 1.24
N TYR A 88 -14.07 5.22 2.01
CA TYR A 88 -12.97 5.68 2.83
C TYR A 88 -11.68 5.78 1.99
N LEU A 89 -10.99 6.89 2.16
CA LEU A 89 -9.67 7.15 1.58
C LEU A 89 -8.66 7.28 2.72
N GLY A 90 -7.46 6.74 2.51
CA GLY A 90 -6.30 7.04 3.34
C GLY A 90 -5.72 8.39 2.94
N PHE A 91 -5.73 9.36 3.85
CA PHE A 91 -5.10 10.65 3.67
C PHE A 91 -3.81 10.69 4.51
N ALA A 92 -2.66 10.70 3.85
CA ALA A 92 -1.37 10.89 4.49
C ALA A 92 -0.94 12.35 4.34
N ASP A 93 -0.62 13.01 5.45
CA ASP A 93 0.01 14.33 5.45
C ASP A 93 1.53 14.21 5.70
N HIS A 94 2.27 15.30 5.53
CA HIS A 94 3.72 15.41 5.72
C HIS A 94 4.21 15.12 7.15
N CYS A 95 3.31 14.95 8.13
CA CYS A 95 3.65 14.73 9.54
C CYS A 95 3.60 13.25 9.98
N ASP A 96 3.72 12.30 9.05
CA ASP A 96 3.61 10.85 9.31
C ASP A 96 2.28 10.41 9.93
N VAL A 97 1.23 11.23 9.77
CA VAL A 97 -0.13 10.91 10.19
C VAL A 97 -0.91 10.37 9.01
N LEU A 98 -1.51 9.19 9.20
CA LEU A 98 -2.46 8.59 8.27
C LEU A 98 -3.88 8.74 8.84
N ALA A 99 -4.69 9.56 8.18
CA ALA A 99 -6.10 9.75 8.51
C ALA A 99 -6.99 8.92 7.58
N VAL A 100 -8.12 8.46 8.12
CA VAL A 100 -9.19 7.82 7.35
C VAL A 100 -10.28 8.85 7.11
N VAL A 101 -10.51 9.22 5.85
CA VAL A 101 -11.56 10.18 5.50
C VAL A 101 -12.64 9.51 4.66
N TYR A 102 -13.89 9.76 4.98
CA TYR A 102 -14.99 9.39 4.10
C TYR A 102 -15.13 10.45 3.01
N ALA A 103 -15.14 10.03 1.75
CA ALA A 103 -15.25 10.91 0.60
C ALA A 103 -16.31 10.40 -0.38
N GLU A 104 -17.01 11.34 -1.01
CA GLU A 104 -17.98 11.09 -2.06
C GLU A 104 -17.55 11.80 -3.36
N LEU A 105 -17.56 11.07 -4.47
CA LEU A 105 -17.39 11.60 -5.81
C LEU A 105 -18.77 11.86 -6.41
N HIS A 106 -19.02 13.10 -6.83
CA HIS A 106 -20.29 13.51 -7.44
C HIS A 106 -20.10 13.88 -8.90
N ALA A 107 -21.13 13.62 -9.71
CA ALA A 107 -21.20 14.16 -11.06
C ALA A 107 -21.29 15.69 -10.99
N HIS A 108 -20.28 16.38 -11.55
CA HIS A 108 -20.35 17.83 -11.73
C HIS A 108 -21.12 18.13 -13.01
N GLY A 109 -22.45 18.22 -12.89
CA GLY A 109 -23.33 18.68 -13.94
C GLY A 109 -24.03 19.96 -13.49
N ARG A 110 -23.86 21.03 -14.26
CA ARG A 110 -24.79 22.17 -14.24
C ARG A 110 -26.19 21.57 -14.45
N LEU A 111 -27.05 21.63 -13.44
CA LEU A 111 -28.49 21.53 -13.70
C LEU A 111 -28.78 22.72 -14.62
N GLY A 112 -28.94 22.44 -15.92
CA GLY A 112 -29.54 23.38 -16.85
C GLY A 112 -30.90 23.78 -16.30
N ALA A 113 -31.17 25.08 -16.40
CA ALA A 113 -32.39 25.76 -15.97
C ALA A 113 -33.68 25.09 -16.48
#